data_AF-A0A127ZEE0-F1
#
_entry.id   AF-A0A127ZEE0-F1
#
_cell.length_a   1.000
_cell.length_b   1.000
_cell.length_c   1.000
_cell.angle_alpha   90.00
_cell.angle_beta   90.00
_cell.angle_gamma   90.00
#
_symmetry.space_group_name_H-M   'P 1'
#
loop_
_entity.id
_entity.type
_entity.pdbx_description
1 polymer ?
#
loop_
_entity_poly.entity_id
_entity_poly.type
_entity_poly.pdbx_seq_one_letter_code
_entity_poly.pdbx_strand_id
1 'polypeptide(L)'
;MTKKRKRTSIAPYVQHLSPSSITSSSSSKHLNLSAYHPDLDHSSLDPTLSSEYHSLLPQCLVHPSTFPPNMLKYWRHRHSLFSLYSAGCLLDEQSWFSVTPESVAFRIARRCASNGAVVDLFSGAGGNAIQFAMTCSKVIAVEVDEVKLRLARWNARVYGVEERICFVRGDSIEFLQRLKSWREAESESEQGKEVWKGITSEDVHAVQAVFLSPPWGGVDYAQPNSTYTLSSIHPIDGTTLFSLVHTAFATNNIAYYLPRNTSLPELSHLSALAHHSSVVPSKVKVECNYVNYGSKLSSLTAYYGALSADWDDDTDDWRS
;
A
#
# COMPACT_ATOMS: atom_id res chain seq x y z
N MET A 1 64.97 0.59 2.34
CA MET A 1 64.46 -0.32 3.39
C MET A 1 62.94 -0.40 3.31
N THR A 2 62.42 -1.39 2.60
CA THR A 2 60.97 -1.60 2.36
C THR A 2 60.38 -2.45 3.48
N LYS A 3 59.53 -1.86 4.34
CA LYS A 3 58.82 -2.60 5.40
C LYS A 3 57.69 -3.44 4.79
N LYS A 4 57.93 -4.74 4.60
CA LYS A 4 56.88 -5.74 4.31
C LYS A 4 55.95 -5.85 5.52
N ARG A 5 54.68 -5.45 5.36
CA ARG A 5 53.59 -5.71 6.31
C ARG A 5 53.35 -7.22 6.39
N LYS A 6 53.65 -7.86 7.52
CA LYS A 6 53.26 -9.26 7.78
C LYS A 6 51.73 -9.31 7.92
N ARG A 7 51.05 -9.92 6.96
CA ARG A 7 49.65 -10.36 7.11
C ARG A 7 49.65 -11.59 8.01
N THR A 8 49.30 -11.44 9.28
CA THR A 8 48.94 -12.56 10.15
C THR A 8 47.44 -12.81 9.99
N SER A 9 47.05 -13.52 8.93
CA SER A 9 45.71 -14.11 8.87
C SER A 9 45.73 -15.35 9.76
N ILE A 10 45.07 -15.27 10.92
CA ILE A 10 44.74 -16.45 11.71
C ILE A 10 43.68 -17.21 10.88
N ALA A 11 43.93 -18.48 10.59
CA ALA A 11 43.00 -19.32 9.85
C ALA A 11 41.65 -19.38 10.61
N PRO A 12 40.50 -19.37 9.90
CA PRO A 12 39.21 -19.48 10.56
C PRO A 12 39.09 -20.85 11.25
N TYR A 13 38.64 -20.85 12.50
CA TYR A 13 38.31 -22.04 13.26
C TYR A 13 37.05 -22.68 12.66
N VAL A 14 37.19 -23.88 12.08
CA VAL A 14 36.07 -24.65 11.52
C VAL A 14 35.75 -25.78 12.51
N GLN A 15 34.54 -25.74 13.08
CA GLN A 15 34.05 -26.77 13.97
C GLN A 15 33.22 -27.78 13.14
N HIS A 16 33.68 -29.03 13.08
CA HIS A 16 32.91 -30.11 12.43
C HIS A 16 31.85 -30.64 13.39
N LEU A 17 30.57 -30.50 13.02
CA LEU A 17 29.46 -31.13 13.73
C LEU A 17 29.19 -32.52 13.11
N SER A 18 29.12 -33.55 13.95
CA SER A 18 28.73 -34.90 13.55
C SER A 18 27.21 -34.97 13.35
N PRO A 19 26.70 -35.75 12.39
CA PRO A 19 25.27 -35.87 12.15
C PRO A 19 24.62 -36.68 13.28
N SER A 20 23.93 -36.01 14.19
CA SER A 20 23.02 -36.67 15.13
C SER A 20 21.85 -37.27 14.34
N SER A 21 21.57 -38.54 14.61
CA SER A 21 20.48 -39.36 14.08
C SER A 21 19.17 -38.60 13.86
N ILE A 22 18.73 -38.53 12.60
CA ILE A 22 17.44 -37.99 12.19
C ILE A 22 16.34 -38.94 12.67
N THR A 23 15.70 -38.62 13.78
CA THR A 23 14.36 -39.12 14.10
C THR A 23 13.35 -38.18 13.46
N SER A 24 12.51 -38.71 12.56
CA SER A 24 11.44 -37.99 11.88
C SER A 24 10.31 -37.63 12.84
N SER A 25 10.46 -36.51 13.56
CA SER A 25 9.33 -35.75 14.08
C SER A 25 9.07 -34.59 13.14
N SER A 26 7.80 -34.37 12.77
CA SER A 26 7.30 -33.16 12.13
C SER A 26 7.79 -31.93 12.91
N SER A 27 8.94 -31.38 12.51
CA SER A 27 9.51 -30.20 13.14
C SER A 27 8.96 -29.00 12.39
N SER A 28 8.09 -28.25 13.05
CA SER A 28 7.96 -26.83 12.76
C SER A 28 9.38 -26.26 12.79
N LYS A 29 9.93 -25.88 11.63
CA LYS A 29 11.22 -25.19 11.58
C LYS A 29 11.07 -23.99 12.51
N HIS A 30 11.74 -24.02 13.66
CA HIS A 30 11.73 -22.90 14.60
C HIS A 30 12.47 -21.76 13.92
N LEU A 31 11.73 -20.92 13.18
CA LEU A 31 12.28 -19.76 12.49
C LEU A 31 12.90 -18.89 13.58
N ASN A 32 14.19 -18.57 13.43
CA ASN A 32 14.82 -17.61 14.32
C ASN A 32 14.26 -16.22 13.98
N LEU A 33 13.14 -15.85 14.59
CA LEU A 33 12.41 -14.61 14.29
C LEU A 33 13.27 -13.35 14.52
N SER A 34 14.12 -13.38 15.55
CA SER A 34 15.08 -12.31 15.85
C SER A 34 16.12 -12.10 14.75
N ALA A 35 16.34 -13.05 13.85
CA ALA A 35 17.25 -12.88 12.72
C ALA A 35 16.65 -12.05 11.57
N TYR A 36 15.32 -11.86 11.53
CA TYR A 36 14.64 -11.21 10.40
C TYR A 36 13.87 -9.95 10.80
N HIS A 37 13.41 -9.87 12.05
CA HIS A 37 12.96 -8.63 12.67
C HIS A 37 13.83 -8.33 13.89
N PRO A 38 15.10 -7.97 13.68
CA PRO A 38 16.04 -7.75 14.77
C PRO A 38 15.62 -6.60 15.70
N ASP A 39 14.77 -5.69 15.20
CA ASP A 39 14.32 -4.52 15.95
C ASP A 39 12.94 -4.76 16.61
N LEU A 40 12.32 -5.93 16.41
CA LEU A 40 11.07 -6.30 17.07
C LEU A 40 11.36 -6.79 18.50
N ASP A 41 11.00 -5.97 19.48
CA ASP A 41 11.05 -6.37 20.89
C ASP A 41 9.85 -7.28 21.22
N HIS A 42 10.05 -8.59 21.09
CA HIS A 42 9.05 -9.60 21.45
C HIS A 42 8.61 -9.54 22.92
N SER A 43 9.42 -8.99 23.82
CA SER A 43 9.06 -8.87 25.24
C SER A 43 8.10 -7.72 25.52
N SER A 44 8.06 -6.73 24.63
CA SER A 44 7.13 -5.59 24.70
C SER A 44 5.73 -5.91 24.18
N LEU A 45 5.57 -7.01 23.43
CA LEU A 45 4.28 -7.42 22.87
C LEU A 45 3.42 -8.04 23.98
N ASP A 46 2.21 -7.51 24.15
CA ASP A 46 1.21 -8.19 24.98
C ASP A 46 0.84 -9.57 24.38
N PRO A 47 0.23 -10.47 25.16
CA PRO A 47 -0.10 -11.83 24.70
C PRO A 47 -0.99 -11.86 23.45
N THR A 48 -1.88 -10.89 23.28
CA THR A 48 -2.78 -10.80 22.12
C THR A 48 -2.00 -10.44 20.86
N LEU A 49 -1.13 -9.43 20.94
CA LEU A 49 -0.28 -9.00 19.83
C LEU A 49 0.73 -10.08 19.45
N SER A 50 1.32 -10.74 20.44
CA SER A 50 2.19 -11.88 20.20
C SER A 50 1.45 -13.00 19.47
N SER A 51 0.23 -13.35 19.89
CA SER A 51 -0.60 -14.35 19.20
C SER A 51 -0.93 -13.92 17.76
N GLU A 52 -1.29 -12.66 17.54
CA GLU A 52 -1.59 -12.13 16.20
C GLU A 52 -0.38 -12.27 15.28
N TYR A 53 0.80 -11.82 15.72
CA TYR A 53 2.05 -11.92 14.99
C TYR A 53 2.37 -13.36 14.57
N HIS A 54 2.32 -14.30 15.53
CA HIS A 54 2.61 -15.71 15.27
C HIS A 54 1.58 -16.37 14.35
N SER A 55 0.33 -15.89 14.34
CA SER A 55 -0.70 -16.40 13.43
C SER A 55 -0.56 -15.86 12.00
N LEU A 56 0.00 -14.66 11.81
CA LEU A 56 0.26 -14.06 10.50
C LEU A 56 1.55 -14.60 9.86
N LEU A 57 2.54 -14.91 10.68
CA LEU A 57 3.87 -15.32 10.22
C LEU A 57 3.85 -16.46 9.17
N PRO A 58 3.05 -17.54 9.29
CA PRO A 58 3.03 -18.62 8.29
C PRO A 58 2.49 -18.18 6.92
N GLN A 59 1.75 -17.07 6.85
CA GLN A 59 1.22 -16.49 5.61
C GLN A 59 2.25 -15.58 4.90
N CYS A 60 3.40 -15.32 5.53
CA CYS A 60 4.35 -14.29 5.11
C CYS A 60 5.66 -14.88 4.58
N LEU A 61 6.31 -14.12 3.69
CA LEU A 61 7.69 -14.39 3.29
C LEU A 61 8.62 -13.49 4.12
N VAL A 62 9.32 -14.07 5.08
CA VAL A 62 10.19 -13.34 6.03
C VAL A 62 11.65 -13.76 5.99
N HIS A 63 11.99 -14.83 5.25
CA HIS A 63 13.34 -15.36 5.18
C HIS A 63 13.79 -15.45 3.71
N PRO A 64 14.99 -14.99 3.32
CA PRO A 64 15.45 -15.02 1.93
C PRO A 64 15.28 -16.39 1.22
N SER A 65 15.55 -17.50 1.92
CA SER A 65 15.36 -18.86 1.39
C SER A 65 13.91 -19.29 1.15
N THR A 66 12.92 -18.57 1.69
CA THR A 66 11.49 -18.83 1.41
C THR A 66 11.01 -18.05 0.19
N PHE A 67 11.81 -17.13 -0.36
CA PHE A 67 11.43 -16.38 -1.56
C PHE A 67 11.69 -17.20 -2.82
N PRO A 68 10.73 -17.23 -3.76
CA PRO A 68 10.99 -17.59 -5.15
C PRO A 68 12.14 -16.75 -5.74
N PRO A 69 13.00 -17.31 -6.62
CA PRO A 69 14.16 -16.59 -7.15
C PRO A 69 13.83 -15.24 -7.81
N ASN A 70 12.69 -15.14 -8.51
CA ASN A 70 12.20 -13.91 -9.15
C ASN A 70 11.73 -12.83 -8.14
N MET A 71 11.51 -13.19 -6.88
CA MET A 71 11.07 -12.29 -5.81
C MET A 71 12.18 -11.83 -4.87
N LEU A 72 13.37 -12.44 -4.92
CA LEU A 72 14.52 -12.04 -4.08
C LEU A 72 14.91 -10.56 -4.24
N LYS A 73 14.61 -9.94 -5.38
CA LYS A 73 14.79 -8.50 -5.58
C LYS A 73 13.97 -7.68 -4.57
N TYR A 74 12.74 -8.07 -4.27
CA TYR A 74 11.88 -7.34 -3.32
C TYR A 74 12.42 -7.46 -1.90
N TRP A 75 12.86 -8.66 -1.50
CA TRP A 75 13.55 -8.85 -0.21
C TRP A 75 14.79 -7.96 -0.04
N ARG A 76 15.61 -7.82 -1.09
CA ARG A 76 16.80 -6.92 -1.06
C ARG A 76 16.41 -5.45 -0.90
N HIS A 77 15.24 -5.06 -1.41
CA HIS A 77 14.69 -3.72 -1.34
C HIS A 77 13.62 -3.53 -0.25
N ARG A 78 13.52 -4.46 0.71
CA ARG A 78 12.46 -4.42 1.75
C ARG A 78 12.41 -3.10 2.53
N HIS A 79 13.56 -2.48 2.81
CA HIS A 79 13.62 -1.17 3.48
C HIS A 79 13.17 0.01 2.62
N SER A 80 13.08 -0.18 1.30
CA SER A 80 12.46 0.80 0.40
C SER A 80 10.95 0.58 0.28
N LEU A 81 10.44 -0.59 0.66
CA LEU A 81 9.00 -0.88 0.73
C LEU A 81 8.43 -0.47 2.09
N PHE A 82 9.12 -0.82 3.17
CA PHE A 82 8.88 -0.38 4.54
C PHE A 82 10.21 -0.06 5.23
N SER A 83 10.47 1.20 5.53
CA SER A 83 11.62 1.67 6.30
C SER A 83 11.73 0.92 7.64
N LEU A 84 10.61 0.72 8.33
CA LEU A 84 10.49 -0.03 9.59
C LEU A 84 10.35 -1.55 9.41
N TYR A 85 10.73 -2.12 8.25
CA TYR A 85 10.60 -3.57 8.03
C TYR A 85 11.24 -4.41 9.14
N SER A 86 12.44 -4.05 9.60
CA SER A 86 13.14 -4.75 10.68
C SER A 86 12.43 -4.69 12.03
N ALA A 87 11.52 -3.74 12.24
CA ALA A 87 10.71 -3.61 13.45
C ALA A 87 9.48 -4.54 13.45
N GLY A 88 9.31 -5.37 12.42
CA GLY A 88 8.31 -6.43 12.41
C GLY A 88 7.26 -6.33 11.30
N CYS A 89 7.45 -5.52 10.25
CA CYS A 89 6.48 -5.49 9.16
C CYS A 89 6.37 -6.84 8.45
N LEU A 90 5.15 -7.21 8.09
CA LEU A 90 4.83 -8.49 7.49
C LEU A 90 4.21 -8.32 6.11
N LEU A 91 4.64 -9.19 5.18
CA LEU A 91 4.15 -9.23 3.81
C LEU A 91 3.98 -10.66 3.32
N ASP A 92 2.80 -10.96 2.78
CA ASP A 92 2.54 -12.17 2.01
C ASP A 92 3.15 -12.08 0.61
N GLU A 93 3.11 -13.20 -0.13
CA GLU A 93 3.72 -13.32 -1.45
C GLU A 93 3.27 -12.21 -2.42
N GLN A 94 1.97 -11.90 -2.45
CA GLN A 94 1.45 -10.87 -3.35
C GLN A 94 1.85 -9.46 -2.92
N SER A 95 1.84 -9.18 -1.62
CA SER A 95 2.12 -7.84 -1.08
C SER A 95 3.55 -7.39 -1.33
N TRP A 96 4.50 -8.33 -1.44
CA TRP A 96 5.89 -8.02 -1.80
C TRP A 96 6.07 -7.31 -3.14
N PHE A 97 5.18 -7.56 -4.11
CA PHE A 97 5.25 -6.92 -5.42
C PHE A 97 4.14 -5.90 -5.67
N SER A 98 3.10 -5.85 -4.84
CA SER A 98 1.99 -4.89 -4.97
C SER A 98 2.11 -3.66 -4.06
N VAL A 99 2.80 -3.75 -2.92
CA VAL A 99 2.98 -2.59 -2.03
C VAL A 99 3.72 -1.46 -2.76
N THR A 100 3.15 -0.27 -2.67
CA THR A 100 3.79 0.96 -3.13
C THR A 100 5.07 1.21 -2.31
N PRO A 101 6.23 1.45 -2.96
CA PRO A 101 7.44 1.85 -2.24
C PRO A 101 7.18 3.05 -1.32
N GLU A 102 7.74 3.03 -0.10
CA GLU A 102 7.35 3.96 0.96
C GLU A 102 7.48 5.43 0.56
N SER A 103 8.57 5.80 -0.10
CA SER A 103 8.79 7.18 -0.56
C SER A 103 7.77 7.64 -1.60
N VAL A 104 7.24 6.72 -2.42
CA VAL A 104 6.19 7.02 -3.39
C VAL A 104 4.86 7.17 -2.67
N ALA A 105 4.54 6.25 -1.75
CA ALA A 105 3.33 6.32 -0.92
C ALA A 105 3.29 7.60 -0.08
N PHE A 106 4.41 8.03 0.50
CA PHE A 106 4.53 9.28 1.25
C PHE A 106 4.21 10.51 0.39
N ARG A 107 4.79 10.59 -0.82
CA ARG A 107 4.49 11.69 -1.75
C ARG A 107 3.01 11.73 -2.12
N ILE A 108 2.41 10.58 -2.47
CA ILE A 108 0.97 10.50 -2.74
C ILE A 108 0.17 10.97 -1.51
N ALA A 109 0.58 10.59 -0.30
CA ALA A 109 -0.06 10.98 0.94
C ALA A 109 0.08 12.47 1.26
N ARG A 110 1.18 13.13 0.87
CA ARG A 110 1.33 14.59 0.95
C ARG A 110 0.39 15.31 -0.01
N ARG A 111 0.25 14.78 -1.23
CA ARG A 111 -0.66 15.32 -2.25
C ARG A 111 -2.12 15.24 -1.83
N CYS A 112 -2.48 14.15 -1.14
CA CYS A 112 -3.82 13.93 -0.60
C CYS A 112 -4.01 14.51 0.81
N ALA A 113 -3.00 15.20 1.37
CA ALA A 113 -3.05 15.66 2.75
C ALA A 113 -4.21 16.62 2.96
N SER A 114 -4.97 16.37 4.01
CA SER A 114 -6.22 17.07 4.27
C SER A 114 -6.57 16.99 5.75
N ASN A 115 -7.41 17.90 6.23
CA ASN A 115 -7.89 17.88 7.62
C ASN A 115 -9.03 16.87 7.82
N GLY A 116 -9.56 16.29 6.74
CA GLY A 116 -10.62 15.27 6.77
C GLY A 116 -10.07 13.84 6.70
N ALA A 117 -10.86 12.98 6.06
CA ALA A 117 -10.54 11.58 5.84
C ALA A 117 -10.05 11.32 4.41
N VAL A 118 -9.14 10.36 4.26
CA VAL A 118 -8.75 9.78 2.96
C VAL A 118 -9.22 8.33 2.91
N VAL A 119 -9.78 7.92 1.77
CA VAL A 119 -10.16 6.52 1.54
C VAL A 119 -9.08 5.82 0.72
N ASP A 120 -8.51 4.75 1.25
CA ASP A 120 -7.71 3.79 0.48
C ASP A 120 -8.62 2.61 0.11
N LEU A 121 -9.12 2.60 -1.13
CA LEU A 121 -10.13 1.63 -1.57
C LEU A 121 -9.56 0.23 -1.82
N PHE A 122 -8.25 0.06 -1.93
CA PHE A 122 -7.60 -1.22 -2.25
C PHE A 122 -6.31 -1.36 -1.43
N SER A 123 -6.48 -1.35 -0.11
CA SER A 123 -5.39 -1.05 0.83
C SER A 123 -4.29 -2.12 0.92
N GLY A 124 -4.56 -3.36 0.52
CA GLY A 124 -3.58 -4.43 0.54
C GLY A 124 -2.97 -4.64 1.92
N ALA A 125 -1.64 -4.70 2.00
CA ALA A 125 -0.90 -4.78 3.27
C ALA A 125 -0.60 -3.40 3.92
N GLY A 126 -1.31 -2.35 3.50
CA GLY A 126 -1.34 -1.06 4.19
C GLY A 126 -0.28 -0.02 3.77
N GLY A 127 0.47 -0.24 2.68
CA GLY A 127 1.55 0.66 2.27
C GLY A 127 1.14 2.12 2.12
N ASN A 128 0.06 2.40 1.36
CA ASN A 128 -0.45 3.77 1.18
C ASN A 128 -1.26 4.22 2.41
N ALA A 129 -2.15 3.37 2.94
CA ALA A 129 -2.93 3.65 4.15
C ALA A 129 -2.08 4.15 5.34
N ILE A 130 -0.90 3.55 5.58
CA ILE A 130 0.03 3.97 6.63
C ILE A 130 0.52 5.41 6.37
N GLN A 131 0.91 5.72 5.13
CA GLN A 131 1.40 7.05 4.79
C GLN A 131 0.28 8.10 4.84
N PHE A 132 -0.95 7.76 4.42
CA PHE A 132 -2.11 8.64 4.60
C PHE A 132 -2.37 8.91 6.09
N ALA A 133 -2.22 7.93 6.97
CA ALA A 133 -2.43 8.11 8.41
C ALA A 133 -1.34 8.97 9.08
N MET A 134 -0.16 9.06 8.47
CA MET A 134 0.90 9.99 8.87
C MET A 134 0.59 11.44 8.48
N THR A 135 -0.12 11.66 7.37
CA THR A 135 -0.31 13.01 6.79
C THR A 135 -1.74 13.58 6.92
N CYS A 136 -2.74 12.74 7.22
CA CYS A 136 -4.16 13.08 7.27
C CYS A 136 -4.77 12.74 8.65
N SER A 137 -5.94 13.30 8.94
CA SER A 137 -6.61 13.10 10.24
C SER A 137 -7.12 11.67 10.43
N LYS A 138 -7.70 11.07 9.38
CA LYS A 138 -8.29 9.73 9.41
C LYS A 138 -8.14 9.02 8.07
N VAL A 139 -8.05 7.70 8.09
CA VAL A 139 -8.04 6.87 6.89
C VAL A 139 -9.15 5.84 6.98
N ILE A 140 -9.85 5.60 5.87
CA ILE A 140 -10.73 4.43 5.70
C ILE A 140 -10.02 3.49 4.73
N ALA A 141 -9.56 2.34 5.23
CA ALA A 141 -8.82 1.35 4.46
C ALA A 141 -9.73 0.15 4.18
N VAL A 142 -10.07 -0.05 2.90
CA VAL A 142 -10.91 -1.18 2.45
C VAL A 142 -10.02 -2.26 1.84
N GLU A 143 -10.25 -3.51 2.23
CA GLU A 143 -9.60 -4.67 1.64
C GLU A 143 -10.53 -5.88 1.71
N VAL A 144 -10.57 -6.66 0.63
CA VAL A 144 -11.44 -7.84 0.52
C VAL A 144 -10.80 -9.05 1.21
N ASP A 145 -9.47 -9.16 1.12
CA ASP A 145 -8.70 -10.25 1.71
C ASP A 145 -8.46 -10.02 3.21
N GLU A 146 -8.93 -10.97 4.02
CA GLU A 146 -8.82 -10.90 5.47
C GLU A 146 -7.37 -10.91 5.98
N VAL A 147 -6.51 -11.70 5.35
CA VAL A 147 -5.10 -11.80 5.73
C VAL A 147 -4.41 -10.48 5.43
N LYS A 148 -4.63 -9.90 4.25
CA LYS A 148 -4.07 -8.59 3.90
C LYS A 148 -4.54 -7.48 4.83
N LEU A 149 -5.83 -7.43 5.17
CA LEU A 149 -6.35 -6.43 6.11
C LEU A 149 -5.68 -6.57 7.49
N ARG A 150 -5.47 -7.79 7.98
CA ARG A 150 -4.74 -8.05 9.23
C ARG A 150 -3.26 -7.66 9.13
N LEU A 151 -2.61 -7.93 7.99
CA LEU A 151 -1.25 -7.45 7.71
C LEU A 151 -1.18 -5.92 7.70
N ALA A 152 -2.13 -5.24 7.06
CA ALA A 152 -2.22 -3.79 7.04
C ALA A 152 -2.35 -3.21 8.44
N ARG A 153 -3.22 -3.79 9.27
CA ARG A 153 -3.38 -3.40 10.67
C ARG A 153 -2.11 -3.61 11.49
N TRP A 154 -1.46 -4.77 11.34
CA TRP A 154 -0.19 -5.06 12.00
C TRP A 154 0.91 -4.07 11.58
N ASN A 155 1.07 -3.85 10.28
CA ASN A 155 2.06 -2.91 9.75
C ASN A 155 1.78 -1.48 10.23
N ALA A 156 0.52 -1.04 10.26
CA ALA A 156 0.15 0.27 10.81
C ALA A 156 0.47 0.41 12.29
N ARG A 157 0.36 -0.67 13.07
CA ARG A 157 0.81 -0.69 14.47
C ARG A 157 2.32 -0.52 14.60
N VAL A 158 3.11 -1.20 13.76
CA VAL A 158 4.58 -1.02 13.71
C VAL A 158 4.95 0.45 13.45
N TYR A 159 4.17 1.14 12.61
CA TYR A 159 4.34 2.57 12.32
C TYR A 159 3.67 3.50 13.36
N GLY A 160 2.97 2.97 14.37
CA GLY A 160 2.32 3.77 15.41
C GLY A 160 1.09 4.57 14.95
N VAL A 161 0.46 4.19 13.84
CA VAL A 161 -0.67 4.92 13.23
C VAL A 161 -1.97 4.11 13.13
N GLU A 162 -2.01 2.91 13.71
CA GLU A 162 -3.18 2.02 13.66
C GLU A 162 -4.49 2.72 14.04
N GLU A 163 -4.50 3.49 15.13
CA GLU A 163 -5.70 4.15 15.66
C GLU A 163 -6.27 5.24 14.74
N ARG A 164 -5.51 5.68 13.73
CA ARG A 164 -5.97 6.65 12.72
C ARG A 164 -6.63 5.98 11.51
N ILE A 165 -6.61 4.65 11.44
CA ILE A 165 -7.08 3.89 10.28
C ILE A 165 -8.30 3.04 10.68
N CYS A 166 -9.42 3.31 10.02
CA CYS A 166 -10.59 2.46 10.04
C CYS A 166 -10.41 1.33 9.02
N PHE A 167 -10.06 0.14 9.51
CA PHE A 167 -9.89 -1.07 8.68
C PHE A 167 -11.24 -1.74 8.43
N VAL A 168 -11.65 -1.83 7.17
CA VAL A 168 -12.94 -2.40 6.79
C VAL A 168 -12.75 -3.55 5.82
N ARG A 169 -13.19 -4.75 6.22
CA ARG A 169 -13.20 -5.92 5.35
C ARG A 169 -14.38 -5.87 4.39
N GLY A 170 -14.12 -5.80 3.10
CA GLY A 170 -15.18 -5.96 2.11
C GLY A 170 -14.76 -5.65 0.69
N ASP A 171 -15.70 -5.84 -0.22
CA ASP A 171 -15.52 -5.53 -1.63
C ASP A 171 -15.72 -4.03 -1.87
N SER A 172 -14.73 -3.39 -2.50
CA SER A 172 -14.73 -1.95 -2.75
C SER A 172 -15.82 -1.53 -3.73
N ILE A 173 -16.21 -2.40 -4.67
CA ILE A 173 -17.29 -2.12 -5.63
C ILE A 173 -18.64 -2.21 -4.92
N GLU A 174 -18.84 -3.21 -4.06
CA GLU A 174 -20.02 -3.32 -3.19
C GLU A 174 -20.17 -2.06 -2.33
N PHE A 175 -19.07 -1.62 -1.70
CA PHE A 175 -19.07 -0.41 -0.88
C PHE A 175 -19.49 0.83 -1.69
N LEU A 176 -18.89 1.03 -2.86
CA LEU A 176 -19.21 2.15 -3.73
C LEU A 176 -20.66 2.14 -4.22
N GLN A 177 -21.20 0.97 -4.57
CA GLN A 177 -22.61 0.83 -4.95
C GLN A 177 -23.53 1.15 -3.78
N ARG A 178 -23.21 0.66 -2.58
CA ARG A 178 -23.98 0.95 -1.36
C ARG A 178 -24.00 2.44 -1.04
N LEU A 179 -22.85 3.11 -1.14
CA LEU A 179 -22.74 4.56 -0.96
C LEU A 179 -23.58 5.32 -1.98
N LYS A 180 -23.50 4.95 -3.27
CA LYS A 180 -24.30 5.56 -4.32
C LYS A 180 -25.80 5.44 -4.04
N SER A 181 -26.29 4.23 -3.75
CA SER A 181 -27.71 4.02 -3.44
C SER A 181 -28.14 4.72 -2.15
N TRP A 182 -27.26 4.79 -1.15
CA TRP A 182 -27.52 5.55 0.07
C TRP A 182 -27.70 7.04 -0.22
N ARG A 183 -26.82 7.66 -1.02
CA ARG A 183 -26.94 9.07 -1.43
C ARG A 183 -28.19 9.35 -2.26
N GLU A 184 -28.55 8.45 -3.17
CA GLU A 184 -29.76 8.59 -3.99
C GLU A 184 -31.05 8.51 -3.15
N ALA A 185 -31.00 7.78 -2.02
CA ALA A 185 -32.12 7.64 -1.08
C ALA A 185 -32.11 8.69 0.04
N GLU A 186 -31.06 9.49 0.16
CA GLU A 186 -30.84 10.36 1.31
C GLU A 186 -31.84 11.53 1.31
N SER A 187 -32.69 11.58 2.34
CA SER A 187 -33.56 12.72 2.66
C SER A 187 -33.00 13.44 3.89
N GLU A 188 -32.05 14.36 3.70
CA GLU A 188 -31.47 15.41 4.59
C GLU A 188 -31.41 15.23 6.15
N SER A 189 -31.76 14.10 6.76
CA SER A 189 -32.17 14.08 8.19
C SER A 189 -31.66 12.94 9.07
N GLU A 190 -30.73 12.09 8.61
CA GLU A 190 -30.20 10.98 9.44
C GLU A 190 -28.67 11.05 9.63
N GLN A 191 -28.23 11.98 10.48
CA GLN A 191 -26.87 12.00 11.05
C GLN A 191 -26.60 10.73 11.87
N GLY A 192 -25.36 10.24 11.89
CA GLY A 192 -24.92 9.13 12.74
C GLY A 192 -25.21 7.74 12.20
N LYS A 193 -25.87 7.62 11.04
CA LYS A 193 -26.35 6.33 10.55
C LYS A 193 -25.20 5.52 9.95
N GLU A 194 -25.16 4.23 10.30
CA GLU A 194 -24.28 3.29 9.62
C GLU A 194 -24.70 3.12 8.16
N VAL A 195 -23.77 3.43 7.25
CA VAL A 195 -23.95 3.30 5.80
C VAL A 195 -23.51 1.92 5.34
N TRP A 196 -22.35 1.45 5.79
CA TRP A 196 -21.80 0.15 5.43
C TRP A 196 -20.72 -0.33 6.42
N LYS A 197 -20.94 -1.48 7.06
CA LYS A 197 -19.95 -2.23 7.86
C LYS A 197 -19.19 -1.34 8.87
N GLY A 198 -19.95 -0.59 9.66
CA GLY A 198 -19.43 0.33 10.68
C GLY A 198 -18.96 1.70 10.16
N ILE A 199 -18.96 1.94 8.85
CA ILE A 199 -18.75 3.30 8.30
C ILE A 199 -20.05 4.09 8.46
N THR A 200 -19.97 5.25 9.11
CA THR A 200 -21.11 6.16 9.36
C THR A 200 -21.28 7.19 8.25
N SER A 201 -22.43 7.88 8.22
CA SER A 201 -22.63 9.02 7.32
C SER A 201 -21.63 10.14 7.61
N GLU A 202 -21.27 10.41 8.88
CA GLU A 202 -20.22 11.39 9.18
C GLU A 202 -18.86 11.00 8.59
N ASP A 203 -18.49 9.72 8.67
CA ASP A 203 -17.23 9.23 8.10
C ASP A 203 -17.18 9.51 6.59
N VAL A 204 -18.29 9.25 5.89
CA VAL A 204 -18.40 9.49 4.44
C VAL A 204 -18.37 10.98 4.12
N HIS A 205 -19.06 11.83 4.88
CA HIS A 205 -19.03 13.28 4.69
C HIS A 205 -17.66 13.90 5.01
N ALA A 206 -16.87 13.27 5.88
CA ALA A 206 -15.51 13.71 6.19
C ALA A 206 -14.50 13.39 5.09
N VAL A 207 -14.84 12.56 4.09
CA VAL A 207 -13.92 12.17 3.01
C VAL A 207 -13.58 13.37 2.14
N GLN A 208 -12.28 13.70 2.06
CA GLN A 208 -11.75 14.79 1.23
C GLN A 208 -10.97 14.30 0.02
N ALA A 209 -10.47 13.07 0.04
CA ALA A 209 -9.82 12.45 -1.11
C ALA A 209 -10.03 10.93 -1.14
N VAL A 210 -10.00 10.36 -2.34
CA VAL A 210 -10.08 8.90 -2.55
C VAL A 210 -8.87 8.45 -3.35
N PHE A 211 -8.16 7.45 -2.82
CA PHE A 211 -7.03 6.82 -3.46
C PHE A 211 -7.43 5.47 -4.08
N LEU A 212 -7.00 5.25 -5.31
CA LEU A 212 -7.27 4.06 -6.11
C LEU A 212 -5.96 3.36 -6.46
N SER A 213 -5.77 2.14 -5.95
CA SER A 213 -4.72 1.22 -6.37
C SER A 213 -5.31 -0.17 -6.68
N PRO A 214 -6.24 -0.29 -7.65
CA PRO A 214 -6.88 -1.57 -7.96
C PRO A 214 -5.86 -2.59 -8.47
N PRO A 215 -6.18 -3.90 -8.45
CA PRO A 215 -5.29 -4.91 -8.98
C PRO A 215 -5.06 -4.72 -10.49
N TRP A 216 -3.80 -4.68 -10.89
CA TRP A 216 -3.41 -4.44 -12.29
C TRP A 216 -3.36 -5.71 -13.16
N GLY A 217 -3.70 -6.87 -12.60
CA GLY A 217 -3.60 -8.16 -13.32
C GLY A 217 -2.24 -8.88 -13.17
N GLY A 218 -1.49 -8.63 -12.10
CA GLY A 218 -0.23 -9.35 -11.80
C GLY A 218 1.03 -8.64 -12.31
N VAL A 219 2.15 -9.34 -12.50
CA VAL A 219 3.42 -8.72 -12.97
C VAL A 219 3.49 -8.56 -14.50
N ASP A 220 2.52 -9.13 -15.22
CA ASP A 220 2.52 -9.21 -16.68
C ASP A 220 1.96 -7.95 -17.36
N TYR A 221 1.49 -6.94 -16.61
CA TYR A 221 1.06 -5.64 -17.18
C TYR A 221 2.18 -4.92 -17.94
N ALA A 222 3.43 -5.27 -17.67
CA ALA A 222 4.62 -4.54 -18.12
C ALA A 222 5.30 -5.17 -19.34
N GLN A 223 4.55 -5.79 -20.25
CA GLN A 223 5.16 -6.34 -21.47
C GLN A 223 5.82 -5.23 -22.30
N PRO A 224 7.01 -5.49 -22.88
CA PRO A 224 7.68 -4.51 -23.74
C PRO A 224 6.75 -4.02 -24.84
N ASN A 225 6.72 -2.70 -25.07
CA ASN A 225 5.92 -2.04 -26.10
C ASN A 225 4.39 -2.21 -26.00
N SER A 226 3.88 -2.59 -24.82
CA SER A 226 2.44 -2.61 -24.55
C SER A 226 1.98 -1.33 -23.85
N THR A 227 0.83 -0.81 -24.26
CA THR A 227 0.11 0.25 -23.56
C THR A 227 -0.90 -0.40 -22.63
N TYR A 228 -0.87 -0.05 -21.34
CA TYR A 228 -1.86 -0.48 -20.37
C TYR A 228 -3.12 0.40 -20.51
N THR A 229 -4.27 -0.24 -20.74
CA THR A 229 -5.57 0.43 -20.85
C THR A 229 -6.37 0.26 -19.56
N LEU A 230 -7.21 1.23 -19.22
CA LEU A 230 -8.08 1.17 -18.04
C LEU A 230 -9.06 -0.01 -18.10
N SER A 231 -9.40 -0.50 -19.29
CA SER A 231 -10.19 -1.70 -19.50
C SER A 231 -9.51 -2.99 -19.04
N SER A 232 -8.20 -2.96 -18.79
CA SER A 232 -7.45 -4.09 -18.22
C SER A 232 -7.63 -4.21 -16.69
N ILE A 233 -8.25 -3.21 -16.05
CA ILE A 233 -8.56 -3.25 -14.62
C ILE A 233 -9.78 -4.14 -14.39
N HIS A 234 -9.69 -4.97 -13.36
CA HIS A 234 -10.75 -5.86 -12.92
C HIS A 234 -11.00 -5.67 -11.41
N PRO A 235 -12.21 -5.98 -10.89
CA PRO A 235 -13.33 -6.66 -11.56
C PRO A 235 -14.15 -5.80 -12.51
N ILE A 236 -14.04 -4.47 -12.44
CA ILE A 236 -14.71 -3.53 -13.34
C ILE A 236 -13.70 -2.68 -14.08
N ASP A 237 -14.08 -2.22 -15.27
CA ASP A 237 -13.29 -1.30 -16.08
C ASP A 237 -12.87 -0.04 -15.28
N GLY A 238 -11.63 0.40 -15.48
CA GLY A 238 -11.03 1.49 -14.71
C GLY A 238 -11.71 2.85 -14.89
N THR A 239 -12.34 3.09 -16.04
CA THR A 239 -13.15 4.30 -16.30
C THR A 239 -14.47 4.24 -15.54
N THR A 240 -15.08 3.05 -15.50
CA THR A 240 -16.29 2.79 -14.71
C THR A 240 -16.01 2.93 -13.21
N LEU A 241 -14.88 2.39 -12.74
CA LEU A 241 -14.44 2.55 -11.36
C LEU A 241 -14.27 4.02 -10.98
N PHE A 242 -13.59 4.80 -11.82
CA PHE A 242 -13.40 6.24 -11.60
C PHE A 242 -14.74 6.99 -11.48
N SER A 243 -15.66 6.76 -12.42
CA SER A 243 -16.98 7.40 -12.42
C SER A 243 -17.83 7.00 -11.21
N LEU A 244 -17.74 5.74 -10.80
CA LEU A 244 -18.44 5.22 -9.64
C LEU A 244 -17.91 5.85 -8.34
N VAL A 245 -16.59 5.99 -8.19
CA VAL A 245 -15.95 6.67 -7.06
C VAL A 245 -16.39 8.13 -6.98
N HIS A 246 -16.31 8.85 -8.11
CA HIS A 246 -16.75 10.25 -8.20
C HIS A 246 -18.20 10.42 -7.70
N THR A 247 -19.10 9.55 -8.16
CA THR A 247 -20.53 9.61 -7.80
C THR A 247 -20.78 9.18 -6.35
N ALA A 248 -20.18 8.07 -5.92
CA ALA A 248 -20.40 7.49 -4.59
C ALA A 248 -19.92 8.40 -3.46
N PHE A 249 -18.77 9.05 -3.64
CA PHE A 249 -18.22 9.98 -2.64
C PHE A 249 -18.61 11.43 -2.88
N ALA A 250 -19.23 11.76 -4.02
CA ALA A 250 -19.49 13.13 -4.46
C ALA A 250 -18.22 14.01 -4.44
N THR A 251 -17.10 13.46 -4.93
CA THR A 251 -15.79 14.11 -4.90
C THR A 251 -15.08 14.07 -6.25
N ASN A 252 -14.30 15.11 -6.53
CA ASN A 252 -13.38 15.17 -7.66
C ASN A 252 -11.93 14.84 -7.26
N ASN A 253 -11.65 14.79 -5.96
CA ASN A 253 -10.32 14.62 -5.41
C ASN A 253 -9.95 13.14 -5.41
N ILE A 254 -9.53 12.65 -6.58
CA ILE A 254 -9.18 11.25 -6.79
C ILE A 254 -7.69 11.17 -7.15
N ALA A 255 -6.96 10.27 -6.49
CA ALA A 255 -5.60 9.90 -6.84
C ALA A 255 -5.59 8.45 -7.34
N TYR A 256 -5.16 8.24 -8.58
CA TYR A 256 -5.24 6.95 -9.26
C TYR A 256 -3.84 6.40 -9.57
N TYR A 257 -3.43 5.39 -8.83
CA TYR A 257 -2.13 4.73 -8.92
C TYR A 257 -2.17 3.56 -9.92
N LEU A 258 -1.35 3.67 -10.96
CA LEU A 258 -1.48 2.88 -12.18
C LEU A 258 -0.13 2.41 -12.73
N PRO A 259 -0.11 1.38 -13.60
CA PRO A 259 1.09 0.94 -14.29
C PRO A 259 1.81 2.06 -15.05
N ARG A 260 3.15 1.99 -15.11
CA ARG A 260 3.98 2.99 -15.80
C ARG A 260 3.68 3.19 -17.29
N ASN A 261 3.08 2.19 -17.93
CA ASN A 261 2.74 2.17 -19.35
C ASN A 261 1.26 2.50 -19.60
N THR A 262 0.56 3.11 -18.65
CA THR A 262 -0.86 3.47 -18.80
C THR A 262 -1.08 4.54 -19.85
N SER A 263 -2.15 4.38 -20.63
CA SER A 263 -2.59 5.33 -21.67
C SER A 263 -2.88 6.73 -21.11
N LEU A 264 -1.98 7.68 -21.34
CA LEU A 264 -2.19 9.08 -20.94
C LEU A 264 -3.46 9.71 -21.55
N PRO A 265 -3.85 9.42 -22.82
CA PRO A 265 -5.13 9.89 -23.36
C PRO A 265 -6.34 9.41 -22.56
N GLU A 266 -6.34 8.17 -22.07
CA GLU A 266 -7.43 7.66 -21.22
C GLU A 266 -7.47 8.39 -19.88
N LEU A 267 -6.30 8.65 -19.25
CA LEU A 267 -6.22 9.43 -18.00
C LEU A 267 -6.73 10.86 -18.20
N SER A 268 -6.45 11.48 -19.34
CA SER A 268 -6.98 12.79 -19.70
C SER A 268 -8.48 12.75 -19.97
N HIS A 269 -9.02 11.66 -20.50
CA HIS A 269 -10.46 11.53 -20.72
C HIS A 269 -11.24 11.46 -19.42
N LEU A 270 -10.69 10.83 -18.36
CA LEU A 270 -11.33 10.75 -17.05
C LEU A 270 -11.62 12.14 -16.45
N SER A 271 -10.80 13.15 -16.70
CA SER A 271 -11.05 14.50 -16.16
C SER A 271 -12.31 15.14 -16.76
N ALA A 272 -12.69 14.78 -17.99
CA ALA A 272 -13.93 15.23 -18.60
C ALA A 272 -15.17 14.58 -17.95
N LEU A 273 -15.04 13.34 -17.47
CA LEU A 273 -16.16 12.61 -16.84
C LEU A 273 -16.53 13.17 -15.46
N ALA A 274 -15.54 13.65 -14.69
CA ALA A 274 -15.75 14.25 -13.37
C ALA A 274 -16.46 15.61 -13.42
N HIS A 275 -16.61 16.23 -14.59
CA HIS A 275 -17.20 17.57 -14.74
C HIS A 275 -18.35 17.57 -15.75
N HIS A 276 -19.56 17.25 -15.29
CA HIS A 276 -20.75 17.33 -16.14
C HIS A 276 -21.24 18.75 -16.46
N SER A 277 -20.63 19.83 -15.92
CA SER A 277 -21.17 21.20 -16.09
C SER A 277 -20.20 22.39 -15.93
N SER A 278 -18.88 22.20 -15.93
CA SER A 278 -17.94 23.33 -15.75
C SER A 278 -17.38 23.84 -17.08
N VAL A 279 -17.42 25.17 -17.27
CA VAL A 279 -16.82 25.92 -18.40
C VAL A 279 -15.28 25.84 -18.40
N VAL A 280 -14.68 25.40 -17.31
CA VAL A 280 -13.22 25.31 -17.13
C VAL A 280 -12.75 23.90 -17.46
N PRO A 281 -11.74 23.72 -18.34
CA PRO A 281 -11.15 22.41 -18.61
C PRO A 281 -10.62 21.78 -17.32
N SER A 282 -11.08 20.57 -17.02
CA SER A 282 -10.57 19.83 -15.87
C SER A 282 -9.15 19.33 -16.16
N LYS A 283 -8.18 19.82 -15.38
CA LYS A 283 -6.78 19.43 -15.47
C LYS A 283 -6.58 18.11 -14.73
N VAL A 284 -5.97 17.14 -15.41
CA VAL A 284 -5.32 15.99 -14.76
C VAL A 284 -3.84 16.30 -14.59
N LYS A 285 -3.27 15.96 -13.43
CA LYS A 285 -1.82 16.01 -13.22
C LYS A 285 -1.32 14.59 -13.10
N VAL A 286 -0.39 14.19 -13.97
CA VAL A 286 0.19 12.85 -13.98
C VAL A 286 1.62 12.93 -13.46
N GLU A 287 1.87 12.22 -12.37
CA GLU A 287 3.18 12.06 -11.79
C GLU A 287 3.81 10.74 -12.23
N CYS A 288 5.07 10.80 -12.66
CA CYS A 288 5.90 9.64 -12.94
C CYS A 288 6.65 9.21 -11.67
N ASN A 289 6.36 8.01 -11.17
CA ASN A 289 6.96 7.49 -9.95
C ASN A 289 8.23 6.70 -10.26
N TYR A 290 9.39 7.24 -9.88
CA TYR A 290 10.67 6.58 -10.06
C TYR A 290 11.14 5.87 -8.79
N VAL A 291 11.66 4.66 -8.96
CA VAL A 291 12.30 3.84 -7.93
C VAL A 291 13.78 3.64 -8.26
N ASN A 292 14.52 2.94 -7.39
CA ASN A 292 15.97 2.71 -7.54
C ASN A 292 16.75 4.03 -7.70
N TYR A 293 16.59 4.94 -6.73
CA TYR A 293 17.27 6.24 -6.71
C TYR A 293 17.02 7.07 -7.98
N GLY A 294 15.78 7.06 -8.48
CA GLY A 294 15.39 7.84 -9.66
C GLY A 294 15.70 7.19 -11.01
N SER A 295 16.37 6.03 -11.03
CA SER A 295 16.84 5.42 -12.30
C SER A 295 15.78 4.60 -13.04
N LYS A 296 14.68 4.22 -12.38
CA LYS A 296 13.68 3.33 -12.98
C LYS A 296 12.26 3.86 -12.79
N LEU A 297 11.56 4.16 -13.88
CA LEU A 297 10.13 4.43 -13.84
C LEU A 297 9.38 3.16 -13.41
N SER A 298 8.57 3.26 -12.37
CA SER A 298 7.85 2.12 -11.78
C SER A 298 6.36 2.15 -12.10
N SER A 299 5.73 3.31 -11.90
CA SER A 299 4.28 3.52 -11.96
C SER A 299 3.96 4.98 -12.30
N LEU A 300 2.68 5.25 -12.55
CA LEU A 300 2.12 6.60 -12.65
C LEU A 300 1.14 6.83 -11.49
N THR A 301 1.00 8.08 -11.06
CA THR A 301 -0.16 8.52 -10.25
C THR A 301 -0.86 9.66 -10.97
N ALA A 302 -2.13 9.49 -11.30
CA ALA A 302 -2.97 10.55 -11.86
C ALA A 302 -3.80 11.22 -10.77
N TYR A 303 -3.73 12.55 -10.68
CA TYR A 303 -4.44 13.34 -9.69
C TYR A 303 -5.52 14.19 -10.36
N TYR A 304 -6.70 14.22 -9.75
CA TYR A 304 -7.90 14.88 -10.23
C TYR A 304 -8.47 15.85 -9.17
N GLY A 305 -9.34 16.76 -9.59
CA GLY A 305 -9.96 17.75 -8.70
C GLY A 305 -8.93 18.73 -8.13
N ALA A 306 -9.05 19.07 -6.86
CA ALA A 306 -8.10 19.95 -6.19
C ALA A 306 -6.70 19.32 -6.07
N LEU A 307 -6.59 17.99 -6.14
CA LEU A 307 -5.30 17.29 -6.06
C LEU A 307 -4.41 17.60 -7.28
N SER A 308 -4.98 18.03 -8.41
CA SER A 308 -4.22 18.34 -9.63
C SER A 308 -3.63 19.77 -9.67
N ALA A 309 -3.77 20.52 -8.56
CA ALA A 309 -3.14 21.81 -8.39
C ALA A 309 -1.61 21.74 -8.53
N ASP A 310 -0.99 22.90 -8.74
CA ASP A 310 0.46 22.98 -8.75
C ASP A 310 1.00 22.74 -7.33
N TRP A 311 2.12 22.02 -7.23
CA TRP A 311 2.72 21.61 -5.95
C TRP A 311 4.09 22.26 -5.84
N ASP A 312 4.55 22.51 -4.62
CA ASP A 312 5.90 22.98 -4.35
C ASP A 312 6.79 21.78 -4.05
N ASP A 313 7.44 21.26 -5.10
CA ASP A 313 8.29 20.07 -5.01
C ASP A 313 9.51 20.28 -4.09
N ASP A 314 9.90 21.53 -3.76
CA ASP A 314 11.01 21.82 -2.84
C ASP A 314 10.65 21.58 -1.37
N THR A 315 9.35 21.50 -1.05
CA THR A 315 8.83 21.22 0.30
C THR A 315 8.46 19.75 0.54
N ASP A 316 8.51 18.92 -0.52
CA ASP A 316 8.10 17.51 -0.54
C ASP A 316 9.30 16.55 -0.42
N ASP A 317 10.38 16.92 0.27
CA ASP A 317 11.53 16.02 0.48
C ASP A 317 11.17 14.90 1.46
N TRP A 318 11.08 13.67 0.94
CA TRP A 318 10.91 12.46 1.76
C TRP A 318 12.04 12.27 2.80
N ARG A 319 13.21 12.89 2.62
CA ARG A 319 14.36 12.73 3.51
C ARG A 319 14.38 13.71 4.69
N SER A 320 13.51 14.73 4.69
CA SER A 320 13.39 15.69 5.80
C SER A 320 12.47 15.15 6.89
#